data_AF-A0A182F032-F1
#
_entry.id   AF-A0A182F032-F1
#
_cell.length_a   1.000
_cell.length_b   1.000
_cell.length_c   1.000
_cell.angle_alpha   90.00
_cell.angle_beta   90.00
_cell.angle_gamma   90.00
#
_symmetry.space_group_name_H-M   'P 1'
#
loop_
_entity.id
_entity.type
_entity.pdbx_description
1 polymer ?
#
loop_
_entity_poly.entity_id
_entity_poly.type
_entity_poly.pdbx_seq_one_letter_code
_entity_poly.pdbx_strand_id
1 'polypeptide(L)'
;AQPSRDFNRLAFRYNPADNYNLNPHFLIGTMNEVCPYCKALKFKGEAKGMCCAAGKIKLPQLEEPSEPLKTLLAGYSAESKRFLSKIRKYNSCFQMTSFGAEIVTTHFMPTFKVKGQIYHKAGSLLPLPDGQHKFLQMYFIGDS
;
A
#
# COMPACT_ATOMS: atom_id res chain seq x y z
N ALA A 1 -45.03 -9.01 12.34
CA ALA A 1 -44.48 -8.23 11.20
C ALA A 1 -43.15 -7.64 11.64
N GLN A 2 -42.02 -8.07 11.06
CA GLN A 2 -40.72 -7.44 11.36
C GLN A 2 -40.66 -6.08 10.64
N PRO A 3 -40.26 -4.99 11.33
CA PRO A 3 -40.19 -3.68 10.72
C PRO A 3 -39.08 -3.65 9.66
N SER A 4 -39.35 -3.04 8.51
CA SER A 4 -38.36 -2.84 7.45
C SER A 4 -37.19 -2.04 8.01
N ARG A 5 -36.04 -2.69 8.22
CA ARG A 5 -34.80 -2.00 8.59
C ARG A 5 -34.44 -1.07 7.43
N ASP A 6 -34.38 0.23 7.68
CA ASP A 6 -33.92 1.20 6.69
C ASP A 6 -32.39 1.04 6.51
N PHE A 7 -31.97 0.66 5.30
CA PHE A 7 -30.57 0.41 4.98
C PHE A 7 -29.81 1.67 4.52
N ASN A 8 -30.49 2.83 4.44
CA ASN A 8 -29.85 4.08 4.04
C ASN A 8 -28.70 4.43 4.98
N ARG A 9 -27.51 4.63 4.40
CA ARG A 9 -26.27 5.05 5.10
C ARG A 9 -25.75 4.10 6.18
N LEU A 10 -26.19 2.84 6.21
CA LEU A 10 -25.67 1.87 7.21
C LEU A 10 -24.15 1.68 7.15
N ALA A 11 -23.52 1.86 5.98
CA ALA A 11 -22.07 1.82 5.85
C ALA A 11 -21.34 2.86 6.74
N PHE A 12 -22.00 3.97 7.10
CA PHE A 12 -21.44 5.00 7.98
C PHE A 12 -21.71 4.72 9.46
N ARG A 13 -22.47 3.68 9.80
CA ARG A 13 -22.77 3.25 11.17
C ARG A 13 -22.07 1.93 11.45
N TYR A 14 -20.74 1.95 11.37
CA TYR A 14 -19.94 0.79 11.73
C TYR A 14 -20.15 0.44 13.20
N ASN A 15 -20.44 -0.83 13.45
CA ASN A 15 -20.63 -1.43 14.75
C ASN A 15 -19.79 -2.72 14.80
N PRO A 16 -18.73 -2.77 15.61
CA PRO A 16 -17.84 -3.93 15.67
C PRO A 16 -18.50 -5.19 16.24
N ALA A 17 -19.66 -5.07 16.89
CA ALA A 17 -20.41 -6.24 17.39
C ALA A 17 -21.23 -6.95 16.29
N ASP A 18 -21.43 -6.31 15.13
CA ASP A 18 -22.21 -6.89 14.04
C ASP A 18 -21.34 -7.80 13.17
N ASN A 19 -21.86 -8.99 12.87
CA ASN A 19 -21.21 -9.91 11.92
C ASN A 19 -21.62 -9.57 10.48
N TYR A 20 -20.89 -8.65 9.86
CA TYR A 20 -21.12 -8.20 8.48
C TYR A 20 -21.00 -9.32 7.44
N ASN A 21 -20.22 -10.36 7.71
CA ASN A 21 -20.02 -11.47 6.77
C ASN A 21 -21.27 -12.33 6.59
N LEU A 22 -22.17 -12.34 7.58
CA LEU A 22 -23.42 -13.11 7.54
C LEU A 22 -24.61 -12.33 6.96
N ASN A 23 -24.43 -11.04 6.69
CA ASN A 23 -25.53 -10.20 6.25
C ASN A 23 -25.69 -10.27 4.72
N PRO A 24 -26.82 -10.80 4.20
CA PRO A 24 -27.05 -10.94 2.75
C PRO A 24 -27.00 -9.60 2.00
N HIS A 25 -27.29 -8.49 2.69
CA HIS A 25 -27.23 -7.15 2.09
C HIS A 25 -25.82 -6.55 2.01
N PHE A 26 -24.85 -7.11 2.74
CA PHE A 26 -23.43 -6.69 2.67
C PHE A 26 -22.56 -7.69 1.91
N LEU A 27 -23.15 -8.75 1.37
CA LEU A 27 -22.45 -9.72 0.54
C LEU A 27 -22.20 -9.11 -0.85
N ILE A 28 -21.04 -8.48 -1.03
CA ILE A 28 -20.59 -7.90 -2.32
C ILE A 28 -20.46 -9.00 -3.41
N GLY A 29 -20.23 -10.25 -2.99
CA GLY A 29 -20.04 -11.39 -3.87
C GLY A 29 -18.60 -11.51 -4.36
N THR A 30 -18.39 -12.40 -5.32
CA THR A 30 -17.08 -12.67 -5.92
C THR A 30 -16.78 -11.70 -7.07
N MET A 31 -15.49 -11.40 -7.26
CA MET A 31 -15.02 -10.50 -8.32
C MET A 31 -14.84 -11.29 -9.63
N ASN A 32 -15.96 -11.64 -10.28
CA ASN A 32 -15.97 -12.58 -11.41
C ASN A 32 -16.42 -11.95 -12.74
N GLU A 33 -16.91 -10.71 -12.72
CA GLU A 33 -17.38 -10.03 -13.92
C GLU A 33 -16.17 -9.53 -14.72
N VAL A 34 -15.92 -10.09 -15.90
CA VAL A 34 -14.76 -9.71 -16.71
C VAL A 34 -15.08 -8.46 -17.54
N CYS A 35 -14.28 -7.40 -17.40
CA CYS A 35 -14.38 -6.24 -18.26
C CYS A 35 -14.07 -6.61 -19.73
N PRO A 36 -14.94 -6.27 -20.71
CA PRO A 36 -14.70 -6.64 -22.10
C PRO A 36 -13.46 -5.95 -22.69
N TYR A 37 -13.13 -4.74 -22.23
CA TYR A 37 -12.05 -3.89 -22.75
C TYR A 37 -10.67 -4.21 -22.16
N CYS A 38 -10.55 -4.22 -20.83
CA CYS A 38 -9.25 -4.35 -20.15
C CYS A 38 -9.05 -5.71 -19.44
N LYS A 39 -10.04 -6.60 -19.49
CA LYS A 39 -10.04 -7.92 -18.80
C LYS A 39 -9.91 -7.87 -17.28
N ALA A 40 -9.97 -6.69 -16.67
CA ALA A 40 -10.08 -6.55 -15.22
C ALA A 40 -11.32 -7.29 -14.71
N LEU A 41 -11.14 -8.02 -13.60
CA LEU A 41 -12.22 -8.63 -12.85
C LEU A 41 -12.97 -7.55 -12.05
N LYS A 42 -14.29 -7.67 -12.00
CA LYS A 42 -15.19 -6.72 -11.36
C LYS A 42 -16.19 -7.41 -10.45
N PHE A 43 -16.73 -6.66 -9.49
CA PHE A 43 -17.85 -7.11 -8.69
C PHE A 43 -19.18 -6.93 -9.44
N LYS A 44 -20.17 -7.75 -9.09
CA LYS A 44 -21.53 -7.61 -9.62
C LYS A 44 -22.11 -6.27 -9.18
N GLY A 45 -22.67 -5.51 -10.12
CA GLY A 45 -23.23 -4.17 -9.86
C GLY A 45 -22.20 -3.03 -9.85
N GLU A 46 -20.91 -3.32 -10.00
CA GLU A 46 -19.88 -2.29 -10.09
C GLU A 46 -20.00 -1.48 -11.38
N ALA A 47 -19.92 -0.15 -11.27
CA ALA A 47 -20.09 0.77 -12.40
C ALA A 47 -19.12 0.45 -13.56
N LYS A 48 -19.57 0.63 -14.81
CA LYS A 48 -18.77 0.35 -16.01
C LYS A 48 -17.43 1.13 -16.05
N GLY A 49 -17.38 2.27 -15.37
CA GLY A 49 -16.23 3.17 -15.34
C GLY A 49 -15.09 2.76 -14.39
N MET A 50 -15.30 1.84 -13.44
CA MET A 50 -14.37 1.62 -12.33
C MET A 50 -12.99 1.05 -12.71
N CYS A 51 -12.86 0.37 -13.85
CA CYS A 51 -11.59 -0.22 -14.30
C CYS A 51 -10.87 0.62 -15.37
N CYS A 52 -11.52 0.86 -16.51
CA CYS A 52 -10.92 1.51 -17.69
C CYS A 52 -11.77 2.67 -18.22
N ALA A 53 -12.57 3.30 -17.35
CA ALA A 53 -13.55 4.32 -17.73
C ALA A 53 -14.47 3.88 -18.89
N ALA A 54 -14.94 2.63 -18.83
CA ALA A 54 -15.74 1.98 -19.89
C ALA A 54 -15.04 1.93 -21.27
N GLY A 55 -13.73 1.65 -21.29
CA GLY A 55 -12.94 1.49 -22.51
C GLY A 55 -12.30 2.78 -23.02
N LYS A 56 -12.54 3.92 -22.35
CA LYS A 56 -11.95 5.21 -22.72
C LYS A 56 -10.47 5.32 -22.38
N ILE A 57 -10.00 4.54 -21.40
CA ILE A 57 -8.60 4.54 -20.96
C ILE A 57 -7.99 3.19 -21.28
N LYS A 58 -6.91 3.20 -22.07
CA LYS A 58 -6.06 2.03 -22.27
C LYS A 58 -5.01 2.00 -21.16
N LEU A 59 -5.16 1.07 -20.21
CA LEU A 59 -4.17 0.87 -19.16
C LEU A 59 -2.89 0.27 -19.77
N PRO A 60 -1.70 0.72 -19.36
CA PRO A 60 -0.46 0.07 -19.73
C PRO A 60 -0.45 -1.36 -19.21
N GLN A 61 0.22 -2.27 -19.93
CA GLN A 61 0.44 -3.62 -19.40
C GLN A 61 1.36 -3.52 -18.19
N LEU A 62 1.02 -4.28 -17.14
CA LEU A 62 1.89 -4.43 -15.98
C LEU A 62 3.13 -5.21 -16.42
N GLU A 63 4.29 -4.59 -16.28
CA GLU A 63 5.55 -5.29 -16.47
C GLU A 63 5.74 -6.34 -15.38
N GLU A 64 6.36 -7.47 -15.75
CA GLU A 64 6.70 -8.47 -14.75
C GLU A 64 7.74 -7.91 -13.77
N PRO A 65 7.57 -8.13 -12.46
CA PRO A 65 8.58 -7.76 -11.49
C PRO A 65 9.92 -8.44 -11.81
N SER A 66 11.03 -7.77 -11.50
CA SER A 66 12.35 -8.40 -11.56
C SER A 66 12.52 -9.43 -10.43
N GLU A 67 13.42 -10.39 -10.59
CA GLU A 67 13.82 -11.28 -9.49
C GLU A 67 14.59 -10.49 -8.42
N PRO A 68 14.46 -10.86 -7.13
CA PRO A 68 13.72 -12.01 -6.57
C PRO A 68 12.21 -11.76 -6.37
N LEU A 69 11.73 -10.55 -6.68
CA LEU A 69 10.39 -10.09 -6.35
C LEU A 69 9.30 -10.89 -7.07
N LYS A 70 9.55 -11.28 -8.32
CA LYS A 70 8.67 -12.17 -9.09
C LYS A 70 8.45 -13.51 -8.39
N THR A 71 9.51 -14.21 -8.00
CA THR A 71 9.40 -15.47 -7.26
C THR A 71 8.69 -15.28 -5.91
N LEU A 72 8.98 -14.19 -5.21
CA LEU A 72 8.35 -13.89 -3.91
C LEU A 72 6.85 -13.58 -4.02
N LEU A 73 6.38 -13.01 -5.13
CA LEU A 73 4.97 -12.70 -5.37
C LEU A 73 4.15 -13.88 -5.92
N ALA A 74 4.80 -14.96 -6.38
CA ALA A 74 4.13 -16.05 -7.10
C ALA A 74 3.23 -16.96 -6.23
N GLY A 75 3.48 -17.03 -4.92
CA GLY A 75 2.71 -17.82 -3.95
C GLY A 75 3.04 -19.32 -3.92
N TYR A 76 3.99 -19.80 -4.73
CA TYR A 76 4.25 -21.23 -4.90
C TYR A 76 5.15 -21.83 -3.81
N SER A 77 6.22 -21.13 -3.42
CA SER A 77 7.17 -21.62 -2.41
C SER A 77 6.74 -21.28 -0.98
N ALA A 78 7.28 -22.01 0.01
CA ALA A 78 7.09 -21.67 1.42
C ALA A 78 7.58 -20.26 1.74
N GLU A 79 8.68 -19.84 1.11
CA GLU A 79 9.22 -18.49 1.24
C GLU A 79 8.27 -17.43 0.66
N SER A 80 7.74 -17.66 -0.54
CA SER A 80 6.78 -16.74 -1.16
C SER A 80 5.50 -16.60 -0.33
N LYS A 81 4.96 -17.71 0.21
CA LYS A 81 3.81 -17.67 1.14
C LYS A 81 4.13 -16.87 2.41
N ARG A 82 5.32 -17.07 2.97
CA ARG A 82 5.79 -16.30 4.13
C ARG A 82 5.94 -14.81 3.78
N PHE A 83 6.46 -14.48 2.61
CA PHE A 83 6.57 -13.11 2.12
C PHE A 83 5.19 -12.46 1.99
N LEU A 84 4.25 -13.09 1.28
CA LEU A 84 2.88 -12.59 1.09
C LEU A 84 2.13 -12.39 2.40
N SER A 85 2.26 -13.30 3.36
CA SER A 85 1.64 -13.14 4.69
C SER A 85 2.21 -11.97 5.50
N LYS A 86 3.44 -11.56 5.21
CA LYS A 86 4.13 -10.43 5.87
C LYS A 86 4.29 -9.20 4.98
N ILE A 87 3.75 -9.18 3.76
CA ILE A 87 4.00 -8.13 2.75
C ILE A 87 3.68 -6.73 3.26
N ARG A 88 2.61 -6.58 4.06
CA ARG A 88 2.26 -5.30 4.69
C ARG A 88 3.34 -4.82 5.65
N LYS A 89 3.94 -5.71 6.45
CA LYS A 89 5.02 -5.36 7.37
C LYS A 89 6.25 -4.88 6.59
N TYR A 90 6.62 -5.58 5.52
CA TYR A 90 7.71 -5.15 4.65
C TYR A 90 7.41 -3.75 4.07
N ASN A 91 6.26 -3.56 3.43
CA ASN A 91 5.89 -2.26 2.86
C ASN A 91 5.84 -1.14 3.89
N SER A 92 5.35 -1.40 5.11
CA SER A 92 5.34 -0.44 6.20
C SER A 92 6.73 -0.09 6.73
N CYS A 93 7.66 -1.05 6.78
CA CYS A 93 9.06 -0.74 7.13
C CYS A 93 9.70 0.18 6.08
N PHE A 94 9.40 -0.01 4.79
CA PHE A 94 9.86 0.87 3.72
C PHE A 94 9.09 2.19 3.60
N GLN A 95 7.98 2.33 4.32
CA GLN A 95 7.24 3.59 4.45
C GLN A 95 7.89 4.53 5.46
N MET A 96 8.88 4.07 6.24
CA MET A 96 9.64 4.94 7.15
C MET A 96 10.51 5.90 6.35
N THR A 97 10.04 7.14 6.25
CA THR A 97 10.87 8.27 5.81
C THR A 97 11.76 8.69 6.98
N SER A 98 13.07 8.47 6.89
CA SER A 98 14.02 9.25 7.69
C SER A 98 14.24 10.60 7.01
N PHE A 99 14.22 11.68 7.78
CA PHE A 99 14.54 13.02 7.26
C PHE A 99 15.90 13.45 7.80
N GLY A 100 16.78 13.87 6.88
CA GLY A 100 18.02 14.58 7.24
C GLY A 100 17.73 16.07 7.28
N ALA A 101 18.21 16.76 8.31
CA ALA A 101 18.07 18.20 8.45
C ALA A 101 19.39 18.83 8.88
N GLU A 102 19.64 20.05 8.40
CA GLU A 102 20.70 20.88 8.94
C GLU A 102 20.23 21.44 10.29
N ILE A 103 20.82 20.94 11.37
CA ILE A 103 20.41 21.29 12.73
C ILE A 103 21.06 22.63 13.08
N VAL A 104 20.24 23.63 13.36
CA VAL A 104 20.73 24.91 13.89
C VAL A 104 20.87 24.78 15.40
N THR A 105 22.10 24.66 15.89
CA THR A 105 22.40 24.64 17.32
C THR A 105 22.74 26.05 17.81
N THR A 106 22.08 26.49 18.89
CA THR A 106 22.37 27.75 19.60
C THR A 106 22.22 27.49 21.10
N HIS A 107 23.26 27.80 21.90
CA HIS A 107 23.32 27.56 23.35
C HIS A 107 22.66 26.24 23.83
N PHE A 108 22.32 26.13 25.12
CA PHE A 108 21.63 24.93 25.62
C PHE A 108 20.20 24.89 25.08
N MET A 109 19.97 24.03 24.08
CA MET A 109 18.68 23.85 23.43
C MET A 109 18.23 22.39 23.60
N PRO A 110 17.17 22.11 24.40
CA PRO A 110 16.66 20.75 24.59
C PRO A 110 15.83 20.25 23.39
N THR A 111 15.71 21.06 22.32
CA THR A 111 14.94 20.75 21.11
C THR A 111 15.79 21.04 19.86
N PHE A 112 15.67 20.22 18.82
CA PHE A 112 16.29 20.50 17.52
C PHE A 112 15.34 21.34 16.66
N LYS A 113 15.87 22.36 15.98
CA LYS A 113 15.10 23.21 15.06
C LYS A 113 15.55 22.96 13.62
N VAL A 114 14.59 22.70 12.74
CA VAL A 114 14.82 22.51 11.30
C VAL A 114 14.30 23.74 10.56
N LYS A 115 15.12 24.31 9.66
CA LYS A 115 14.74 25.47 8.84
C LYS A 115 14.70 25.06 7.36
N GLY A 116 13.64 25.44 6.65
CA GLY A 116 13.45 25.13 5.23
C GLY A 116 12.27 24.19 4.95
N GLN A 117 12.07 23.82 3.68
CA GLN A 117 11.05 22.85 3.26
C GLN A 117 11.56 21.42 3.45
N ILE A 118 10.69 20.54 3.95
CA ILE A 118 10.96 19.11 4.08
C ILE A 118 10.58 18.44 2.76
N TYR A 119 11.50 17.68 2.18
CA TYR A 119 11.26 16.89 0.97
C TYR A 119 11.49 15.41 1.24
N HIS A 120 10.65 14.56 0.66
CA HIS A 120 10.87 13.12 0.64
C HIS A 120 11.90 12.79 -0.43
N LYS A 121 13.10 12.33 -0.04
CA LYS A 121 14.14 11.89 -0.98
C LYS A 121 14.31 10.38 -0.88
N ALA A 122 13.79 9.66 -1.88
CA ALA A 122 14.14 8.27 -2.08
C ALA A 122 15.57 8.22 -2.66
N GLY A 123 16.56 7.96 -1.80
CA GLY A 123 17.94 7.75 -2.22
C GLY A 123 18.17 6.37 -2.84
N SER A 124 19.35 6.17 -3.42
CA SER A 124 19.83 4.84 -3.83
C SER A 124 19.84 3.88 -2.62
N LEU A 125 19.59 2.59 -2.85
CA LEU A 125 19.73 1.56 -1.81
C LEU A 125 21.18 1.35 -1.37
N LEU A 126 22.14 1.66 -2.25
CA LEU A 126 23.57 1.59 -1.97
C LEU A 126 24.18 3.00 -1.93
N PRO A 127 25.16 3.25 -1.04
CA PRO A 127 25.92 4.49 -1.05
C PRO A 127 26.67 4.64 -2.37
N LEU A 128 26.92 5.88 -2.77
CA LEU A 128 27.90 6.15 -3.81
C LEU A 128 29.29 5.74 -3.31
N PRO A 129 30.25 5.44 -4.22
CA PRO A 129 31.65 5.27 -3.83
C PRO A 129 32.10 6.46 -2.97
N ASP A 130 32.69 6.18 -1.81
CA ASP A 130 33.13 7.15 -0.79
C ASP A 130 32.03 8.04 -0.16
N GLY A 131 30.75 7.73 -0.42
CA GLY A 131 29.61 8.42 0.17
C GLY A 131 29.21 7.84 1.51
N GLN A 132 29.00 8.69 2.52
CA GLN A 132 28.37 8.26 3.78
C GLN A 132 26.96 7.68 3.53
N HIS A 133 26.62 6.64 4.30
CA HIS A 133 25.30 6.03 4.27
C HIS A 133 24.21 7.04 4.68
N LYS A 134 23.16 7.17 3.87
CA LYS A 134 22.03 8.08 4.13
C LYS A 134 20.70 7.37 3.92
N PHE A 135 19.66 7.88 4.58
CA PHE A 135 18.29 7.39 4.42
C PHE A 135 18.15 5.90 4.80
N LEU A 136 17.55 5.09 3.91
CA LEU A 136 17.36 3.66 4.08
C LEU A 136 18.69 2.88 4.17
N GLN A 137 19.79 3.42 3.63
CA GLN A 137 21.10 2.76 3.63
C GLN A 137 21.61 2.47 5.05
N MET A 138 21.26 3.33 6.02
CA MET A 138 21.66 3.16 7.43
C MET A 138 21.12 1.88 8.06
N TYR A 139 19.97 1.39 7.59
CA TYR A 139 19.36 0.15 8.11
C TYR A 139 19.95 -1.13 7.51
N PHE A 140 20.56 -1.02 6.32
CA PHE A 140 21.13 -2.18 5.61
C PHE A 140 22.63 -2.32 5.80
N ILE A 141 23.32 -1.22 6.13
CA ILE A 141 24.79 -1.15 6.19
C ILE A 141 25.29 -0.75 7.60
N GLY A 142 24.39 -0.45 8.54
CA GLY A 142 24.74 0.01 9.89
C GLY A 142 25.32 -1.03 10.85
N ASP A 143 25.42 -2.30 10.47
CA ASP A 143 25.96 -3.40 11.30
C ASP A 143 27.31 -3.92 10.74
N SER A 144 28.30 -3.03 10.58
CA SER A 144 29.70 -3.39 10.31
C SER A 144 30.66 -2.73 11.29
#